data_AF-A0A077NQ81-F1
#
_entry.id   AF-A0A077NQ81-F1
#
_cell.length_a   1.000
_cell.length_b   1.000
_cell.length_c   1.000
_cell.angle_alpha   90.00
_cell.angle_beta   90.00
_cell.angle_gamma   90.00
#
_symmetry.space_group_name_H-M   'P 1'
#
loop_
_entity.id
_entity.type
_entity.pdbx_description
1 polymer ?
#
loop_
_entity_poly.entity_id
_entity_poly.type
_entity_poly.pdbx_seq_one_letter_code
_entity_poly.pdbx_strand_id
1 'polypeptide(L)'
;MADRIYYSRGRDVYATAPEQRCAENEDQFIEQLITDTATAKKQQYFCAAMEPGENPRGNNPKEKYPEKFQGIKNWRLSALAAKRRFVSFDCDSFDSPKTFDALIGYLQKTFKGVLYTTFNYS
;
A
#
# COMPACT_ATOMS: atom_id res chain seq x y z
N MET A 1 23.44 -6.78 -7.25
CA MET A 1 22.21 -6.41 -7.97
C MET A 1 21.46 -5.47 -7.05
N ALA A 2 21.10 -4.27 -7.49
CA ALA A 2 20.25 -3.41 -6.66
C ALA A 2 18.88 -4.10 -6.51
N ASP A 3 18.43 -4.31 -5.28
CA ASP A 3 17.21 -5.05 -4.97
C ASP A 3 16.00 -4.13 -5.22
N ARG A 4 15.60 -4.02 -6.49
CA ARG A 4 14.49 -3.19 -6.93
C ARG A 4 13.24 -3.42 -6.09
N ILE A 5 12.54 -2.34 -5.77
CA ILE A 5 11.31 -2.37 -4.99
C ILE A 5 10.13 -2.24 -5.95
N TYR A 6 9.43 -3.36 -6.15
CA TYR A 6 8.20 -3.38 -6.93
C TYR A 6 6.99 -3.10 -6.03
N TYR A 7 6.09 -2.27 -6.52
CA TYR A 7 4.88 -1.89 -5.79
C TYR A 7 3.73 -1.54 -6.74
N SER A 8 2.52 -1.56 -6.21
CA SER A 8 1.29 -1.19 -6.94
C SER A 8 0.77 0.16 -6.48
N ARG A 9 0.35 0.99 -7.44
CA ARG A 9 -0.26 2.31 -7.19
C ARG A 9 -1.68 2.35 -7.76
N GLY A 10 -2.66 2.50 -6.88
CA GLY A 10 -4.06 2.71 -7.27
C GLY A 10 -4.41 4.18 -7.31
N ARG A 11 -5.14 4.61 -8.33
CA ARG A 11 -5.65 5.99 -8.48
C ARG A 11 -6.79 6.37 -7.53
N ASP A 12 -7.38 5.38 -6.87
CA ASP A 12 -8.47 5.49 -5.91
C ASP A 12 -8.62 4.11 -5.21
N VAL A 13 -9.38 4.04 -4.11
CA VAL A 13 -9.59 2.78 -3.35
C VAL A 13 -10.34 1.69 -4.11
N TYR A 14 -11.07 2.05 -5.16
CA TYR A 14 -11.85 1.15 -6.01
C TYR A 14 -11.06 0.65 -7.22
N ALA A 15 -9.85 1.16 -7.48
CA ALA A 15 -9.03 0.73 -8.59
C ALA A 15 -8.71 -0.77 -8.47
N THR A 16 -9.26 -1.57 -9.39
CA THR A 16 -9.17 -3.04 -9.47
C THR A 16 -8.02 -3.54 -10.34
N ALA A 17 -7.32 -2.63 -11.02
CA ALA A 17 -6.13 -2.88 -11.81
C ALA A 17 -5.11 -1.75 -11.51
N PRO A 18 -4.37 -1.84 -10.40
CA PRO A 18 -3.39 -0.82 -10.05
C PRO A 18 -2.24 -0.76 -11.06
N GLU A 19 -1.68 0.43 -11.21
CA GLU A 19 -0.44 0.65 -11.95
C GLU A 19 0.70 -0.09 -11.25
N GLN A 20 1.48 -0.87 -11.99
CA GLN A 20 2.68 -1.51 -11.45
C GLN A 20 3.86 -0.56 -11.61
N ARG A 21 4.55 -0.29 -10.50
CA ARG A 21 5.71 0.60 -10.43
C ARG A 21 6.92 -0.13 -9.86
N CYS A 22 8.08 0.46 -10.10
CA CYS A 22 9.36 -0.03 -9.66
C CYS A 22 10.24 1.15 -9.23
N ALA A 23 10.86 1.03 -8.07
CA ALA A 23 11.94 1.88 -7.63
C ALA A 23 13.27 1.10 -7.67
N GLU A 24 14.34 1.77 -8.08
CA GLU A 24 15.69 1.20 -8.16
C GLU A 24 16.32 1.00 -6.78
N ASN A 25 15.86 1.76 -5.78
CA ASN A 25 16.32 1.70 -4.39
C ASN A 25 15.28 2.28 -3.42
N GLU A 26 15.58 2.21 -2.12
CA GLU A 26 14.73 2.70 -1.04
C GLU A 26 14.51 4.22 -1.10
N ASP A 27 15.52 4.98 -1.49
CA ASP A 27 15.45 6.45 -1.53
C ASP A 27 14.48 6.91 -2.62
N GLN A 28 14.56 6.31 -3.82
CA GLN A 28 13.60 6.56 -4.90
C GLN A 28 12.19 6.10 -4.52
N PHE A 29 12.06 4.97 -3.82
CA PHE A 29 10.74 4.50 -3.37
C PHE A 29 10.09 5.50 -2.40
N ILE A 30 10.86 6.03 -1.44
CA ILE A 30 10.41 7.05 -0.49
C ILE A 30 10.04 8.35 -1.22
N GLU A 31 10.89 8.81 -2.15
CA GLU A 31 10.61 10.01 -2.95
C GLU A 31 9.30 9.86 -3.74
N GLN A 32 9.08 8.71 -4.38
CA GLN A 32 7.85 8.43 -5.12
C GLN A 32 6.62 8.41 -4.20
N LEU A 33 6.73 7.89 -2.97
CA LEU A 33 5.63 7.92 -2.00
C LEU A 33 5.28 9.35 -1.56
N ILE A 34 6.28 10.18 -1.29
CA ILE A 34 6.08 11.56 -0.82
C ILE A 34 5.49 12.42 -1.95
N THR A 35 6.05 12.32 -3.16
CA THR A 35 5.64 13.15 -4.30
C THR A 35 4.26 12.79 -4.84
N ASP A 36 3.86 11.52 -4.75
CA ASP A 36 2.53 11.04 -5.09
C ASP A 36 1.67 10.92 -3.83
N THR A 37 1.68 11.92 -2.93
CA THR A 37 0.79 11.98 -1.75
C THR A 37 -0.56 12.61 -2.13
N ALA A 38 -1.67 11.95 -1.81
CA ALA A 38 -3.01 12.47 -2.05
C ALA A 38 -3.38 13.58 -1.07
N THR A 39 -4.19 14.53 -1.53
CA THR A 39 -4.69 15.65 -0.72
C THR A 39 -5.85 15.23 0.20
N ALA A 40 -6.52 14.11 -0.08
CA ALA A 40 -7.59 13.58 0.75
C ALA A 40 -7.61 12.04 0.82
N LYS A 41 -8.28 11.54 1.86
CA LYS A 41 -8.48 10.10 2.07
C LYS A 41 -9.16 9.46 0.85
N LYS A 42 -8.79 8.22 0.56
CA LYS A 42 -9.34 7.36 -0.52
C LYS A 42 -9.01 7.77 -1.96
N GLN A 43 -8.18 8.80 -2.17
CA GLN A 43 -7.80 9.25 -3.51
C GLN A 43 -6.62 8.50 -4.12
N GLN A 44 -5.99 7.58 -3.38
CA GLN A 44 -4.97 6.68 -3.91
C GLN A 44 -4.68 5.57 -2.89
N TYR A 45 -3.90 4.58 -3.32
CA TYR A 45 -3.25 3.64 -2.41
C TYR A 45 -1.92 3.15 -2.98
N PHE A 46 -1.05 2.72 -2.07
CA PHE A 46 0.17 1.97 -2.38
C PHE A 46 0.11 0.61 -1.70
N CYS A 47 0.45 -0.45 -2.41
CA CYS A 47 0.57 -1.79 -1.83
C CYS A 47 1.73 -2.57 -2.46
N ALA A 48 1.90 -3.82 -2.01
CA ALA A 48 2.84 -4.75 -2.62
C ALA A 48 2.63 -4.80 -4.14
N ALA A 49 3.67 -5.13 -4.90
CA ALA A 49 3.46 -5.46 -6.30
C ALA A 49 2.38 -6.54 -6.44
N MET A 50 1.54 -6.40 -7.44
CA MET A 50 0.45 -7.33 -7.69
C MET A 50 0.76 -7.97 -9.04
N GLU A 51 0.66 -9.28 -9.11
CA GLU A 51 0.76 -9.99 -10.38
C GLU A 51 -0.57 -9.87 -11.13
N PRO A 52 -0.57 -9.46 -12.41
CA PRO A 52 -1.75 -9.59 -13.25
C PRO A 52 -2.16 -11.06 -13.31
N GLY A 53 -3.44 -11.33 -13.07
CA GLY A 53 -3.94 -12.70 -13.02
C GLY A 53 -5.43 -12.77 -13.24
N GLU A 54 -5.92 -13.98 -13.48
CA GLU A 54 -7.34 -14.20 -13.66
C GLU A 54 -8.07 -14.06 -12.33
N ASN A 55 -9.05 -13.16 -12.28
CA ASN A 55 -9.99 -13.16 -11.17
C ASN A 55 -11.02 -14.29 -11.40
N PRO A 56 -11.04 -15.33 -10.54
CA PRO A 56 -11.96 -16.43 -10.72
C PRO A 56 -13.40 -15.95 -10.59
N ARG A 57 -14.33 -16.68 -11.21
CA ARG A 57 -15.75 -16.46 -10.96
C ARG A 57 -16.01 -16.65 -9.47
N GLY A 58 -16.67 -15.67 -8.86
CA GLY A 58 -17.06 -15.75 -7.47
C GLY A 58 -17.97 -16.95 -7.21
N ASN A 59 -17.57 -17.82 -6.27
CA ASN A 59 -18.34 -18.99 -5.86
C ASN A 59 -19.32 -18.69 -4.70
N ASN A 60 -19.45 -17.41 -4.32
CA ASN A 60 -20.34 -17.01 -3.24
C ASN A 60 -21.77 -16.77 -3.79
N PRO A 61 -22.78 -17.56 -3.39
CA PRO A 61 -24.16 -17.37 -3.86
C PRO A 61 -24.79 -16.03 -3.44
N LYS A 62 -24.17 -15.31 -2.49
CA LYS A 62 -24.59 -13.94 -2.09
C LYS A 62 -23.94 -12.84 -2.94
N GLU A 63 -23.05 -13.19 -3.86
CA GLU A 63 -22.40 -12.21 -4.72
C GLU A 63 -23.38 -11.72 -5.78
N LYS A 64 -23.64 -10.41 -5.76
CA LYS A 64 -24.67 -9.79 -6.61
C LYS A 64 -24.28 -9.79 -8.10
N TYR A 65 -22.99 -9.82 -8.42
CA TYR A 65 -22.46 -9.71 -9.79
C TYR A 65 -21.19 -10.56 -10.02
N PRO A 66 -21.26 -11.90 -9.92
CA PRO A 66 -20.07 -12.77 -9.98
C PRO A 66 -19.32 -12.70 -11.31
N GLU A 67 -20.03 -12.37 -12.41
CA GLU A 67 -19.45 -12.23 -13.75
C GLU A 67 -18.72 -10.88 -13.94
N LYS A 68 -19.10 -9.84 -13.16
CA LYS A 68 -18.63 -8.45 -13.37
C LYS A 68 -17.15 -8.30 -13.06
N PHE A 69 -16.66 -9.07 -12.10
CA PHE A 69 -15.27 -9.01 -11.64
C PHE A 69 -14.41 -10.14 -12.18
N GLN A 70 -15.00 -11.09 -12.91
CA GLN A 70 -14.26 -12.21 -13.50
C GLN A 70 -13.27 -11.74 -14.57
N GLY A 71 -12.16 -12.47 -14.68
CA GLY A 71 -11.16 -12.30 -15.73
C GLY A 71 -10.05 -11.32 -15.38
N ILE A 72 -9.22 -11.00 -16.38
CA ILE A 72 -7.97 -10.25 -16.22
C ILE A 72 -8.20 -8.73 -16.07
N LYS A 73 -9.45 -8.25 -16.12
CA LYS A 73 -9.74 -6.80 -15.97
C LYS A 73 -9.75 -6.32 -14.52
N ASN A 74 -10.06 -7.21 -13.57
CA ASN A 74 -10.24 -6.87 -12.15
C ASN A 74 -9.36 -7.78 -11.28
N TRP A 75 -8.07 -7.76 -11.54
CA TRP A 75 -7.10 -8.72 -11.03
C TRP A 75 -6.48 -8.33 -9.68
N ARG A 76 -6.90 -7.23 -9.06
CA ARG A 76 -6.46 -6.87 -7.70
C ARG A 76 -7.01 -7.86 -6.66
N LEU A 77 -6.30 -8.97 -6.48
CA LEU A 77 -6.58 -10.03 -5.51
C LEU A 77 -5.42 -10.19 -4.54
N SER A 78 -5.70 -10.31 -3.24
CA SER A 78 -4.66 -10.54 -2.24
C SER A 78 -3.81 -11.78 -2.51
N ALA A 79 -4.39 -12.80 -3.13
CA ALA A 79 -3.69 -14.02 -3.56
C ALA A 79 -2.64 -13.77 -4.67
N LEU A 80 -2.77 -12.67 -5.41
CA LEU A 80 -1.83 -12.25 -6.45
C LEU A 80 -0.83 -11.19 -5.96
N ALA A 81 -0.86 -10.86 -4.66
CA ALA A 81 0.10 -9.94 -4.08
C ALA A 81 1.46 -10.62 -3.96
N ALA A 82 2.48 -10.02 -4.56
CA ALA A 82 3.86 -10.41 -4.35
C ALA A 82 4.28 -10.15 -2.90
N LYS A 83 5.39 -10.79 -2.49
CA LYS A 83 5.97 -10.55 -1.16
C LYS A 83 6.33 -9.06 -1.00
N ARG A 84 5.77 -8.41 0.02
CA ARG A 84 6.10 -7.01 0.35
C ARG A 84 7.59 -6.86 0.65
N ARG A 85 8.19 -5.81 0.08
CA ARG A 85 9.57 -5.38 0.33
C ARG A 85 9.67 -4.21 1.30
N PHE A 86 8.54 -3.78 1.86
CA PHE A 86 8.42 -2.72 2.86
C PHE A 86 7.42 -3.12 3.93
N VAL A 87 7.54 -2.50 5.11
CA VAL A 87 6.63 -2.71 6.24
C VAL A 87 5.80 -1.45 6.44
N SER A 88 4.50 -1.63 6.63
CA SER A 88 3.57 -0.56 6.99
C SER A 88 3.14 -0.76 8.44
N PHE A 89 3.37 0.25 9.27
CA PHE A 89 2.86 0.31 10.63
C PHE A 89 1.66 1.25 10.68
N ASP A 90 0.54 0.75 11.19
CA ASP A 90 -0.65 1.55 11.45
C ASP A 90 -0.90 1.52 12.96
N CYS A 91 -0.88 2.69 13.60
CA CYS A 91 -0.99 2.83 15.05
C CYS A 91 -2.15 3.78 15.35
N ASP A 92 -3.26 3.24 15.85
CA ASP A 92 -4.47 4.03 16.13
C ASP A 92 -4.31 4.98 17.32
N SER A 93 -3.51 4.60 18.33
CA SER A 93 -3.29 5.41 19.53
C SER A 93 -2.02 5.02 20.27
N PHE A 94 -1.57 5.91 21.15
CA PHE A 94 -0.47 5.69 22.09
C PHE A 94 -0.96 5.99 23.51
N ASP A 95 -0.45 5.25 24.49
CA ASP A 95 -0.75 5.46 25.90
C ASP A 95 -0.15 6.76 26.45
N SER A 96 0.95 7.23 25.85
CA SER A 96 1.58 8.50 26.19
C SER A 96 2.40 9.08 25.03
N PRO A 97 2.67 10.40 25.02
CA PRO A 97 3.61 11.01 24.07
C PRO A 97 5.02 10.40 24.13
N LYS A 98 5.47 9.98 25.33
CA LYS A 98 6.78 9.35 25.51
C LYS A 98 6.91 8.03 24.74
N THR A 99 5.83 7.24 24.70
CA THR A 99 5.79 5.98 23.95
C THR A 99 5.84 6.22 22.45
N PHE A 100 5.13 7.25 21.97
CA PHE A 100 5.23 7.69 20.58
C PHE A 100 6.67 8.07 20.22
N ASP A 101 7.29 8.97 20.99
CA ASP A 101 8.66 9.43 20.75
C ASP A 101 9.68 8.28 20.77
N ALA A 102 9.52 7.34 21.71
CA ALA A 102 10.37 6.15 21.79
C ALA A 102 10.25 5.26 20.55
N LEU A 103 9.02 5.01 20.07
CA LEU A 103 8.79 4.23 18.85
C LEU A 103 9.39 4.93 17.62
N ILE A 104 9.12 6.24 17.46
CA ILE A 104 9.65 7.00 16.32
C ILE A 104 11.18 7.01 16.33
N GLY A 105 11.78 7.23 17.51
CA GLY A 105 13.23 7.19 17.67
C GLY A 105 13.84 5.82 17.36
N TYR A 106 13.15 4.73 17.69
CA TYR A 106 13.57 3.38 17.30
C TYR A 106 13.47 3.14 15.79
N LEU A 107 12.33 3.51 15.20
CA LEU A 107 12.08 3.29 13.77
C LEU A 107 13.07 4.09 12.91
N GLN A 108 13.31 5.36 13.23
CA GLN A 108 14.24 6.22 12.49
C GLN A 108 15.70 5.74 12.54
N LYS A 109 16.11 5.07 13.63
CA LYS A 109 17.45 4.48 13.75
C LYS A 109 17.61 3.18 12.96
N THR A 110 16.51 2.46 12.77
CA THR A 110 16.53 1.08 12.25
C THR A 110 16.15 1.01 10.77
N PHE A 111 15.28 1.92 10.31
CA PHE A 111 14.67 1.86 8.99
C PHE A 111 14.71 3.21 8.27
N LYS A 112 14.88 3.17 6.95
CA LYS A 112 14.51 4.29 6.07
C LYS A 112 13.01 4.22 5.80
N GLY A 113 12.33 5.35 5.87
CA GLY A 113 10.90 5.39 5.60
C GLY A 113 10.28 6.75 5.79
N VAL A 114 8.95 6.77 5.74
CA VAL A 114 8.12 7.96 5.96
C VAL A 114 7.18 7.72 7.12
N LEU A 115 6.93 8.77 7.87
CA LEU A 115 5.93 8.82 8.93
C LEU A 115 4.94 9.91 8.56
N TYR A 116 3.66 9.62 8.70
CA TYR A 116 2.61 10.63 8.69
C TYR A 116 1.71 10.41 9.91
N THR A 117 1.18 11.49 10.45
CA THR A 117 0.21 11.45 11.55
C THR A 117 -1.10 12.04 11.05
N THR A 118 -2.22 11.38 11.32
CA THR A 118 -3.55 11.93 11.03
C THR A 118 -4.07 12.84 12.15
N PHE A 119 -3.33 12.92 13.26
CA PHE A 119 -3.65 13.75 14.40
C PHE A 119 -3.06 15.15 14.20
N ASN A 120 -3.92 16.17 14.19
CA ASN A 120 -3.50 17.57 14.27
C ASN A 120 -3.31 17.92 15.76
N TYR A 121 -2.07 18.15 16.19
CA TYR A 121 -1.79 18.90 17.43
C TYR A 121 -1.87 20.39 17.10
N SER A 122 -3.07 20.93 16.98
CA SER A 122 -3.30 22.37 16.95
C SER A 122 -4.23 22.75 18.09
#